data_AF-A0A9D2QYQ6-F1
#
_entry.id   AF-A0A9D2QYQ6-F1
#
_cell.length_a   1.000
_cell.length_b   1.000
_cell.length_c   1.000
_cell.angle_alpha   90.00
_cell.angle_beta   90.00
_cell.angle_gamma   90.00
#
_symmetry.space_group_name_H-M   'P 1'
#
loop_
_entity.id
_entity.type
_entity.pdbx_description
1 polymer ?
#
loop_
_entity_poly.entity_id
_entity_poly.type
_entity_poly.pdbx_seq_one_letter_code
_entity_poly.pdbx_strand_id
1 'polypeptide(L)'
;MKPNGENIELSANILKALFQNIYFINGTAYAGKSTMIKLLAEKYGGICCGENYHDQLTGLIDEVHQPNLWYLKNCQDWQEFVSRTPREYASWIEGCSEEAEGLELVERHFQLK
;
A
#
# COMPACT_ATOMS: atom_id res chain seq x y z
N MET A 1 -12.47 22.62 -3.53
CA MET A 1 -12.97 22.37 -2.17
C MET A 1 -13.06 20.85 -2.02
N LYS A 2 -12.04 20.18 -1.47
CA LYS A 2 -12.20 18.79 -1.02
C LYS A 2 -13.09 18.81 0.23
N PRO A 3 -14.00 17.85 0.43
CA PRO A 3 -14.73 17.77 1.70
C PRO A 3 -13.71 17.68 2.82
N ASN A 4 -13.93 18.45 3.88
CA ASN A 4 -13.13 18.41 5.09
C ASN A 4 -12.98 16.94 5.48
N GLY A 5 -11.74 16.41 5.41
CA GLY A 5 -11.44 15.12 6.02
C GLY A 5 -11.89 15.23 7.46
N GLU A 6 -12.89 14.46 7.84
CA GLU A 6 -13.32 14.38 9.23
C GLU A 6 -12.07 13.99 10.02
N ASN A 7 -11.60 14.89 10.87
CA ASN A 7 -10.53 14.59 11.80
C ASN A 7 -11.12 13.57 12.77
N ILE A 8 -10.92 12.29 12.48
CA ILE A 8 -11.23 11.21 13.41
C ILE A 8 -10.22 11.36 14.54
N GLU A 9 -10.57 12.14 15.56
CA GLU A 9 -9.82 12.19 16.82
C GLU A 9 -10.03 10.87 17.56
N LEU A 10 -9.32 9.82 17.11
CA LEU A 10 -9.35 8.54 17.78
C LEU A 10 -8.54 8.66 19.09
N SER A 11 -9.22 8.45 20.22
CA SER A 11 -8.56 8.52 21.52
C SER A 11 -7.35 7.57 21.61
N ALA A 12 -6.25 8.05 22.20
CA ALA A 12 -4.98 7.32 22.25
C ALA A 12 -5.09 5.93 22.90
N ASN A 13 -6.04 5.74 23.81
CA ASN A 13 -6.32 4.45 24.44
C ASN A 13 -6.88 3.42 23.45
N ILE A 14 -7.72 3.83 22.49
CA ILE A 14 -8.25 2.95 21.45
C ILE A 14 -7.14 2.55 20.50
N LEU A 15 -6.34 3.51 20.01
CA LEU A 15 -5.18 3.23 19.16
C LEU A 15 -4.22 2.26 19.84
N LYS A 16 -3.91 2.47 21.12
CA LYS A 16 -3.04 1.59 21.90
C LYS A 16 -3.61 0.17 22.02
N ALA A 17 -4.92 0.02 22.13
CA ALA A 17 -5.57 -1.30 22.16
C ALA A 17 -5.53 -1.99 20.79
N LEU A 18 -5.72 -1.25 19.69
CA LEU A 18 -5.68 -1.78 18.33
C LEU A 18 -4.26 -2.16 17.90
N PHE A 19 -3.24 -1.40 18.30
CA PHE A 19 -1.85 -1.60 17.88
C PHE A 19 -1.01 -2.49 18.80
N GLN A 20 -1.60 -3.22 19.75
CA GLN A 20 -0.81 -4.03 20.71
C GLN A 20 0.09 -5.08 20.04
N ASN A 21 -0.32 -5.61 18.89
CA ASN A 21 0.39 -6.66 18.16
C ASN A 21 0.77 -6.22 16.74
N ILE A 22 1.01 -4.92 16.55
CA ILE A 22 1.41 -4.34 15.26
C ILE A 22 2.86 -3.88 15.35
N TYR A 23 3.69 -4.38 14.45
CA TYR A 23 5.13 -4.11 14.42
C TYR A 23 5.52 -3.44 13.11
N PHE A 24 6.26 -2.34 13.20
CA PHE A 24 6.83 -1.64 12.06
C PHE A 24 8.34 -1.94 11.99
N ILE A 25 8.78 -2.57 10.90
CA ILE A 25 10.20 -2.89 10.69
C ILE A 25 10.77 -1.92 9.65
N ASN A 26 11.55 -0.96 10.13
CA ASN A 26 12.16 0.09 9.32
C ASN A 26 13.66 -0.17 9.10
N GLY A 27 14.21 0.38 8.02
CA GLY A 27 15.63 0.27 7.69
C GLY A 27 15.92 0.56 6.22
N THR A 28 17.19 0.72 5.88
CA THR A 28 17.65 1.04 4.52
C THR A 28 17.27 -0.04 3.50
N ALA A 29 17.27 0.30 2.21
CA ALA A 29 17.09 -0.67 1.14
C ALA A 29 18.09 -1.84 1.29
N TYR A 30 17.66 -3.05 0.95
CA TYR A 30 18.45 -4.28 1.08
C TYR A 30 18.89 -4.70 2.50
N ALA A 31 18.38 -4.07 3.56
CA ALA A 31 18.66 -4.46 4.95
C ALA A 31 17.98 -5.78 5.41
N GLY A 32 17.38 -6.56 4.50
CA GLY A 32 16.71 -7.83 4.85
C GLY A 32 15.36 -7.70 5.54
N LYS A 33 14.73 -6.52 5.52
CA LYS A 33 13.44 -6.23 6.18
C LYS A 33 12.34 -7.22 5.79
N SER A 34 12.09 -7.39 4.49
CA SER A 34 11.03 -8.26 3.99
C SER A 34 11.25 -9.73 4.39
N THR A 35 12.51 -10.17 4.48
CA THR A 35 12.86 -11.50 5.00
C THR A 35 12.51 -11.63 6.48
N MET A 36 12.88 -10.65 7.29
CA MET A 36 12.58 -10.66 8.73
C MET A 36 11.07 -10.66 9.01
N ILE A 37 10.30 -9.83 8.29
CA ILE A 37 8.83 -9.76 8.42
C ILE A 37 8.21 -11.14 8.14
N LYS A 38 8.60 -11.80 7.04
CA LYS A 38 8.10 -13.14 6.67
C LYS A 38 8.38 -14.17 7.76
N LEU A 39 9.63 -14.24 8.25
CA LEU A 39 10.02 -15.18 9.30
C LEU A 39 9.28 -14.94 10.62
N LEU A 40 9.03 -13.69 10.99
CA LEU A 40 8.27 -13.35 12.19
C LEU A 40 6.79 -13.72 12.05
N ALA A 41 6.19 -13.45 10.88
CA ALA A 41 4.82 -13.83 10.59
C ALA A 41 4.64 -15.35 10.65
N GLU A 42 5.50 -16.12 9.99
CA GLU A 42 5.47 -17.59 10.03
C GLU A 42 5.65 -18.14 11.44
N LYS A 43 6.63 -17.62 12.19
CA LYS A 43 6.96 -18.13 13.53
C LYS A 43 5.87 -17.87 14.57
N TYR A 44 5.18 -16.74 14.47
CA TYR A 44 4.21 -16.30 15.49
C TYR A 44 2.76 -16.31 15.00
N GLY A 45 2.48 -16.83 13.80
CA GLY A 45 1.14 -16.80 13.19
C GLY A 45 0.66 -15.38 12.91
N GLY A 46 1.60 -14.47 12.65
CA GLY A 46 1.31 -13.06 12.34
C GLY A 46 0.93 -12.84 10.88
N ILE A 47 0.42 -11.66 10.58
CA ILE A 47 0.07 -11.24 9.22
C ILE A 47 1.26 -10.48 8.62
N CYS A 48 1.84 -11.00 7.54
CA CYS A 48 2.92 -10.35 6.81
C CYS A 48 2.35 -9.28 5.86
N CYS A 49 2.38 -8.02 6.25
CA CYS A 49 2.14 -6.89 5.35
C CYS A 49 3.43 -6.60 4.56
N GLY A 50 3.64 -7.31 3.45
CA GLY A 50 4.79 -7.13 2.57
C GLY A 50 4.63 -5.91 1.65
N GLU A 51 5.65 -5.64 0.85
CA GLU A 51 5.50 -4.71 -0.27
C GLU A 51 4.75 -5.43 -1.40
N ASN A 52 3.50 -5.06 -1.64
CA ASN A 52 2.59 -5.66 -2.62
C ASN A 52 2.93 -5.23 -4.05
N TYR A 53 4.16 -5.49 -4.52
CA TYR A 53 4.53 -5.05 -5.86
C TYR A 53 3.84 -5.86 -6.97
N HIS A 54 3.44 -7.11 -6.71
CA HIS A 54 2.86 -7.98 -7.75
C HIS A 54 1.97 -9.08 -7.18
N ASP A 55 0.72 -8.75 -6.86
CA ASP A 55 -0.30 -9.73 -6.49
C ASP A 55 -1.17 -10.18 -7.67
N GLN A 56 -1.88 -11.31 -7.50
CA GLN A 56 -2.73 -11.98 -8.49
C GLN A 56 -3.71 -11.04 -9.22
N LEU A 57 -4.07 -9.92 -8.60
CA LEU A 57 -4.98 -8.91 -9.13
C LEU A 57 -4.30 -7.87 -10.03
N THR A 58 -2.97 -7.72 -9.99
CA THR A 58 -2.22 -6.76 -10.83
C THR A 58 -2.37 -7.03 -12.33
N GLY A 59 -2.63 -8.28 -12.71
CA GLY A 59 -2.99 -8.66 -14.08
C GLY A 59 -4.31 -8.05 -14.55
N LEU A 60 -5.26 -7.84 -13.63
CA LEU A 60 -6.62 -7.36 -13.91
C LEU A 60 -6.73 -5.82 -13.94
N ILE A 61 -5.72 -5.11 -13.42
CA ILE A 61 -5.66 -3.64 -13.42
C ILE A 61 -5.69 -3.09 -14.85
N ASP A 62 -6.56 -2.11 -15.07
CA ASP A 62 -6.74 -1.38 -16.32
C ASP A 62 -6.77 0.14 -16.14
N GLU A 63 -6.58 0.86 -17.25
CA GLU A 63 -6.50 2.33 -17.30
C GLU A 63 -7.77 3.04 -16.81
N VAL A 64 -8.95 2.42 -16.99
CA VAL A 64 -10.24 3.05 -16.70
C VAL A 64 -10.54 2.98 -15.21
N HIS A 65 -10.28 1.83 -14.59
CA HIS A 65 -10.68 1.58 -13.20
C HIS A 65 -9.56 1.82 -12.19
N GLN A 66 -8.29 1.69 -12.58
CA GLN A 66 -7.13 1.91 -11.73
C GLN A 66 -6.02 2.66 -12.49
N PRO A 67 -6.26 3.91 -12.92
CA PRO A 67 -5.34 4.68 -13.74
C PRO A 67 -3.96 4.90 -13.08
N ASN A 68 -3.90 5.05 -11.75
CA ASN A 68 -2.62 5.34 -11.07
C ASN A 68 -1.73 4.11 -10.99
N LEU A 69 -2.29 2.94 -10.64
CA LEU A 69 -1.56 1.67 -10.64
C LEU A 69 -1.26 1.19 -12.06
N TRP A 70 -2.18 1.42 -13.02
CA TRP A 70 -1.96 1.10 -14.43
C TRP A 70 -0.84 1.93 -15.06
N TYR A 71 -0.64 3.17 -14.63
CA TYR A 71 0.41 4.04 -15.15
C TYR A 71 1.77 3.33 -15.19
N LEU A 72 2.19 2.64 -14.14
CA LEU A 72 3.49 1.94 -14.11
C LEU A 72 3.56 0.75 -15.07
N LYS A 73 2.42 0.12 -15.37
CA LYS A 73 2.31 -0.99 -16.33
C LYS A 73 2.53 -0.51 -17.77
N ASN A 74 2.13 0.72 -18.08
CA ASN A 74 2.20 1.29 -19.43
C ASN A 74 3.12 2.51 -19.57
N CYS A 75 3.94 2.82 -18.55
CA CYS A 75 4.89 3.92 -18.59
C CYS A 75 6.01 3.60 -19.60
N GLN A 76 5.83 4.02 -20.86
CA GLN A 76 6.81 3.83 -21.92
C GLN A 76 7.98 4.81 -21.82
N ASP A 77 7.76 5.98 -21.21
CA ASP A 77 8.76 7.04 -21.09
C ASP A 77 9.11 7.36 -19.63
N TRP A 78 10.29 6.89 -19.21
CA TRP A 78 10.82 7.16 -17.88
C TRP A 78 11.14 8.65 -17.67
N GLN A 79 11.38 9.43 -18.73
CA GLN A 79 11.66 10.86 -18.65
C GLN A 79 10.40 11.64 -18.24
N GLU A 80 9.24 11.24 -18.76
CA GLU A 80 7.95 11.76 -18.31
C GLU A 80 7.72 11.46 -16.82
N PHE A 81 8.06 10.24 -16.38
CA PHE A 81 7.92 9.87 -14.97
C PHE A 81 8.72 10.77 -14.03
N VAL A 82 10.01 11.00 -14.33
CA VAL A 82 10.91 11.78 -13.48
C VAL A 82 10.76 13.29 -13.62
N SER A 83 10.13 13.76 -14.70
CA SER A 83 9.93 15.20 -14.96
C SER A 83 8.65 15.77 -14.37
N ARG A 84 7.81 14.94 -13.75
CA ARG A 84 6.60 15.39 -13.05
C ARG A 84 6.91 16.46 -12.02
N THR A 85 5.98 17.39 -11.89
CA THR A 85 6.02 18.34 -10.79
C THR A 85 5.85 17.60 -9.46
N PRO A 86 6.40 18.12 -8.35
CA PRO A 86 6.21 17.52 -7.02
C PRO A 86 4.74 17.27 -6.66
N ARG A 87 3.84 18.13 -7.13
CA ARG A 87 2.40 18.00 -6.90
C ARG A 87 1.79 16.84 -7.66
N GLU A 88 2.11 16.69 -8.95
CA GLU A 88 1.62 15.57 -9.77
C GLU A 88 2.15 14.25 -9.22
N TYR A 89 3.42 14.21 -8.83
CA TYR A 89 4.00 13.04 -8.19
C TYR A 89 3.30 12.70 -6.86
N ALA A 90 3.04 13.69 -6.00
CA ALA A 90 2.32 13.47 -4.75
C ALA A 90 0.88 12.98 -4.98
N SER A 91 0.15 13.56 -5.94
CA SER A 91 -1.20 13.12 -6.30
C SER A 91 -1.20 11.70 -6.86
N TRP A 92 -0.18 11.33 -7.64
CA TRP A 92 -0.02 9.96 -8.14
C TRP A 92 0.28 8.97 -7.02
N ILE A 93 1.13 9.32 -6.03
CA ILE A 93 1.40 8.48 -4.86
C ILE A 93 0.12 8.27 -4.01
N GLU A 94 -0.65 9.33 -3.77
CA GLU A 94 -1.93 9.25 -3.06
C GLU A 94 -2.91 8.34 -3.82
N GLY A 95 -3.09 8.56 -5.14
CA GLY A 95 -3.98 7.75 -5.98
C GLY A 95 -3.58 6.28 -6.05
N CYS A 96 -2.28 5.97 -6.14
CA CYS A 96 -1.78 4.59 -6.05
C CYS A 96 -2.15 3.93 -4.72
N SER A 97 -2.10 4.69 -3.61
CA SER A 97 -2.43 4.16 -2.27
C SER A 97 -3.92 3.86 -2.15
N GLU A 98 -4.79 4.75 -2.63
CA GLU A 98 -6.24 4.56 -2.63
C GLU A 98 -6.67 3.35 -3.49
N GLU A 99 -6.11 3.23 -4.70
CA GLU A 99 -6.38 2.10 -5.59
C GLU A 99 -5.85 0.78 -5.02
N ALA A 100 -4.67 0.79 -4.39
CA ALA A 100 -4.08 -0.39 -3.78
C ALA A 100 -4.88 -0.86 -2.55
N GLU A 101 -5.38 0.06 -1.72
CA GLU A 101 -6.24 -0.26 -0.58
C GLU A 101 -7.46 -1.08 -1.01
N GLY A 102 -8.13 -0.67 -2.10
CA GLY A 102 -9.27 -1.39 -2.65
C GLY A 102 -8.92 -2.83 -3.07
N LEU A 103 -7.76 -3.02 -3.72
CA LEU A 103 -7.28 -4.34 -4.13
C LEU A 103 -6.92 -5.22 -2.91
N GLU A 104 -6.25 -4.66 -1.91
CA GLU A 104 -5.86 -5.37 -0.69
C GLU A 104 -7.08 -5.82 0.13
N LEU A 105 -8.11 -4.98 0.21
CA LEU A 105 -9.37 -5.35 0.88
C LEU A 105 -10.07 -6.51 0.18
N VAL A 106 -10.11 -6.49 -1.16
CA VAL A 106 -10.68 -7.57 -1.99
C VAL A 106 -9.88 -8.86 -1.78
N GLU A 107 -8.56 -8.81 -1.94
CA GLU A 107 -7.70 -9.97 -1.74
C GLU A 107 -7.89 -10.59 -0.36
N ARG A 108 -7.88 -9.78 0.70
CA ARG A 108 -8.10 -10.26 2.07
C ARG A 108 -9.50 -10.82 2.30
N HIS A 109 -10.51 -10.24 1.67
CA HIS A 109 -11.89 -10.75 1.77
C HIS A 109 -12.03 -12.13 1.11
N PHE A 110 -11.35 -12.36 -0.02
CA PHE A 110 -11.42 -13.62 -0.76
C PHE A 110 -10.40 -14.68 -0.31
N GLN A 111 -9.35 -14.31 0.44
CA GLN A 111 -8.38 -15.24 1.05
C GLN A 111 -8.83 -15.87 2.40
N LEU A 112 -10.07 -15.63 2.86
CA LEU A 112 -10.66 -16.32 4.03
C LEU A 112 -11.41 -17.62 3.67
N LYS A 113 -10.89 -18.43 2.76
CA LYS A 113 -11.34 -19.81 2.54
C LYS A 113 -10.19 -20.80 2.62
#